data_AF-A9KKQ1-F1
#
_entry.id   AF-A9KKQ1-F1
#
_cell.length_a   1.000
_cell.length_b   1.000
_cell.length_c   1.000
_cell.angle_alpha   90.00
_cell.angle_beta   90.00
_cell.angle_gamma   90.00
#
_symmetry.space_group_name_H-M   'P 1'
#
loop_
_entity.id
_entity.type
_entity.pdbx_description
1 polymer ?
#
loop_
_entity_poly.entity_id
_entity_poly.type
_entity_poly.pdbx_seq_one_letter_code
_entity_poly.pdbx_strand_id
1 'polypeptide(L)'
;MIAFVGNESSDIMLYLAITLKQQNRRVLILDETKRETIPCFLEEGNTTDQYEVVKNSIEQHREIDYLSGHRFSSFDASCLEKLKEDYDDIFLRVERNYDETWTAHCKSILFLSDLQKDSIEYLKIISEIRQPDIIMLRNIINCKIKPKYVLLQLRKKEKETKVILVPYRNKDRRYQIENQYNNRVRFNQLSSKLRRGILEILCFLVPELDKRKIKKAFEVAGKGI
;
A
#
# COMPACT_ATOMS: atom_id res chain seq x y z
N MET A 1 8.54 -7.40 0.88
CA MET A 1 7.72 -6.39 0.17
C MET A 1 6.24 -6.76 0.18
N ILE A 2 5.35 -5.78 0.29
CA ILE A 2 3.89 -5.93 0.35
C ILE A 2 3.28 -5.12 -0.79
N ALA A 3 2.47 -5.75 -1.64
CA ALA A 3 1.80 -5.07 -2.74
C ALA A 3 0.43 -4.53 -2.32
N PHE A 4 0.17 -3.28 -2.71
CA PHE A 4 -1.09 -2.58 -2.57
C PHE A 4 -1.66 -2.30 -3.96
N VAL A 5 -2.78 -2.93 -4.28
CA VAL A 5 -3.41 -2.89 -5.60
C VAL A 5 -4.81 -2.28 -5.50
N GLY A 6 -5.10 -1.28 -6.33
CA GLY A 6 -6.41 -0.63 -6.42
C GLY A 6 -6.38 0.90 -6.22
N ASN A 7 -7.55 1.54 -6.19
CA ASN A 7 -7.73 3.00 -6.23
C ASN A 7 -7.78 3.68 -4.85
N GLU A 8 -7.92 2.93 -3.75
CA GLU A 8 -8.14 3.48 -2.39
C GLU A 8 -6.97 3.13 -1.44
N SER A 9 -5.74 3.15 -1.95
CA SER A 9 -4.54 2.65 -1.25
C SER A 9 -3.69 3.72 -0.57
N SER A 10 -3.54 4.91 -1.14
CA SER A 10 -2.52 5.89 -0.74
C SER A 10 -2.59 6.30 0.74
N ASP A 11 -3.77 6.66 1.25
CA ASP A 11 -3.93 7.07 2.66
C ASP A 11 -3.75 5.87 3.61
N ILE A 12 -4.20 4.68 3.22
CA ILE A 12 -4.01 3.46 4.00
C ILE A 12 -2.52 3.13 4.11
N MET A 13 -1.77 3.13 3.01
CA MET A 13 -0.32 2.89 3.01
C MET A 13 0.38 3.88 3.94
N LEU A 14 0.01 5.15 3.90
CA LEU A 14 0.58 6.19 4.75
C LEU A 14 0.24 5.96 6.24
N TYR A 15 -1.01 5.62 6.58
CA TYR A 15 -1.40 5.31 7.96
C TYR A 15 -0.65 4.09 8.50
N LEU A 16 -0.47 3.06 7.66
CA LEU A 16 0.29 1.87 8.00
C LEU A 16 1.77 2.22 8.24
N ALA A 17 2.40 2.95 7.31
CA ALA A 17 3.82 3.28 7.35
C ALA A 17 4.18 4.11 8.59
N ILE A 18 3.42 5.17 8.87
CA ILE A 18 3.64 6.02 10.06
C ILE A 18 3.42 5.20 11.34
N THR A 19 2.45 4.29 11.36
CA THR A 19 2.23 3.42 12.53
C THR A 19 3.39 2.46 12.75
N LEU A 20 3.95 1.85 11.69
CA LEU A 20 5.10 0.97 11.79
C LEU A 20 6.38 1.72 12.18
N LYS A 21 6.54 2.96 11.72
CA LYS A 21 7.64 3.84 12.16
C LYS A 21 7.61 4.11 13.67
N GLN A 22 6.43 4.23 14.28
CA GLN A 22 6.28 4.31 15.75
C GLN A 22 6.73 3.03 16.49
N GLN A 23 7.02 1.95 15.76
CA GLN A 23 7.62 0.71 16.26
C GLN A 23 9.08 0.58 15.82
N ASN A 24 9.73 1.70 15.46
CA ASN A 24 11.12 1.78 15.00
C ASN A 24 11.42 0.94 13.76
N ARG A 25 10.41 0.75 12.89
CA ARG A 25 10.59 0.05 11.62
C ARG A 25 10.89 1.04 10.50
N ARG A 26 11.85 0.70 9.66
CA ARG A 26 12.23 1.42 8.44
C ARG A 26 11.27 1.02 7.33
N VAL A 27 10.47 1.97 6.86
CA VAL A 27 9.42 1.72 5.86
C VAL A 27 9.68 2.54 4.60
N LEU A 28 9.74 1.87 3.46
CA LEU A 28 9.82 2.48 2.14
C LEU A 28 8.49 2.34 1.41
N ILE A 29 7.98 3.43 0.83
CA ILE A 29 6.86 3.39 -0.11
C ILE A 29 7.39 3.55 -1.53
N LEU A 30 7.28 2.48 -2.32
CA LEU A 30 7.55 2.47 -3.76
C LEU A 30 6.25 2.72 -4.51
N ASP A 31 6.11 3.88 -5.16
CA ASP A 31 4.92 4.29 -5.91
C ASP A 31 5.16 4.30 -7.42
N GLU A 32 4.70 3.25 -8.11
CA GLU A 32 4.81 3.13 -9.57
C GLU A 32 3.78 4.00 -10.33
N THR A 33 2.83 4.63 -9.64
CA THR A 33 1.73 5.36 -10.29
C THR A 33 2.11 6.77 -10.73
N LYS A 34 3.14 7.36 -10.11
CA LYS A 34 3.71 8.63 -10.52
C LYS A 34 4.78 8.36 -11.56
N ARG A 35 4.56 8.77 -12.81
CA ARG A 35 5.56 8.65 -13.88
C ARG A 35 6.49 9.85 -13.85
N GLU A 36 7.73 9.63 -13.46
CA GLU A 36 8.84 10.25 -14.16
C GLU A 36 9.44 9.13 -15.00
N THR A 37 9.42 9.28 -16.31
CA THR A 37 10.18 8.38 -17.16
C THR A 37 11.62 8.67 -16.85
N ILE A 38 12.33 7.73 -16.22
CA ILE A 38 13.78 7.70 -16.41
C ILE A 38 13.94 7.58 -17.92
N PRO A 39 14.51 8.57 -18.62
CA PRO A 39 14.90 8.33 -19.99
C PRO A 39 15.85 7.13 -19.92
N CYS A 40 15.58 6.06 -20.67
CA CYS A 40 16.54 4.98 -20.93
C CYS A 40 17.74 5.51 -21.75
N PHE A 41 18.40 6.54 -21.25
CA PHE A 41 19.74 6.97 -21.61
C PHE A 41 20.66 6.65 -20.44
N LEU A 42 20.59 5.41 -19.93
CA LEU A 42 21.82 4.79 -19.46
C LEU A 42 22.58 4.44 -20.74
N GLU A 43 23.38 5.39 -21.21
CA GLU A 43 24.47 5.07 -22.11
C GLU A 43 25.21 3.88 -21.50
N GLU A 44 25.48 2.86 -22.31
CA GLU A 44 26.35 1.74 -22.00
C GLU A 44 27.76 2.29 -21.71
N GLY A 45 27.96 2.85 -20.52
CA GLY A 45 29.06 3.78 -20.32
C GLY A 45 29.00 4.50 -18.98
N ASN A 46 28.72 3.77 -17.89
CA ASN A 46 29.43 3.93 -16.61
C ASN A 46 28.83 2.96 -15.59
N THR A 47 29.71 2.19 -14.97
CA THR A 47 29.51 1.28 -13.84
C THR A 47 29.00 2.01 -12.59
N THR A 48 27.83 2.63 -12.67
CA THR A 48 27.16 3.26 -11.53
C THR A 48 26.26 2.21 -10.92
N ASP A 49 26.54 1.81 -9.69
CA ASP A 49 25.73 0.88 -8.92
C ASP A 49 24.26 1.35 -8.93
N GLN A 50 23.37 0.57 -9.55
CA GLN A 50 21.96 0.97 -9.74
C GLN A 50 21.32 1.32 -8.40
N TYR A 51 21.70 0.64 -7.33
CA TYR A 51 21.24 0.92 -5.99
C TYR A 51 21.60 2.33 -5.52
N GLU A 52 22.79 2.84 -5.82
CA GLU A 52 23.17 4.22 -5.44
C GLU A 52 22.33 5.26 -6.18
N VAL A 53 22.00 5.01 -7.45
CA VAL A 53 21.08 5.87 -8.20
C VAL A 53 19.71 5.88 -7.54
N VAL A 54 19.16 4.69 -7.25
CA VAL A 54 17.85 4.53 -6.62
C VAL A 54 17.80 5.18 -5.25
N LYS A 55 18.83 4.97 -4.43
CA LYS A 55 18.96 5.54 -3.08
C LYS A 55 18.96 7.06 -3.11
N ASN A 56 19.66 7.67 -4.06
CA ASN A 56 19.68 9.13 -4.22
C ASN A 56 18.34 9.71 -4.70
N SER A 57 17.48 8.88 -5.30
CA SER A 57 16.11 9.25 -5.69
C SER A 57 15.07 9.03 -4.58
N ILE A 58 15.46 8.48 -3.42
CA ILE A 58 14.55 8.33 -2.27
C ILE A 58 14.35 9.69 -1.62
N GLU A 59 13.10 10.15 -1.62
CA GLU A 59 12.70 11.39 -0.98
C GLU A 59 12.01 11.11 0.35
N GLN A 60 12.31 11.93 1.36
CA GLN A 60 11.57 11.86 2.61
C GLN A 60 10.33 12.76 2.55
N HIS A 61 9.15 12.15 2.57
CA HIS A 61 7.89 12.87 2.59
C HIS A 61 7.08 12.49 3.83
N ARG A 62 6.79 13.48 4.68
CA ARG A 62 6.06 13.29 5.95
C ARG A 62 6.74 12.24 6.83
N GLU A 63 8.06 12.33 6.84
CA GLU A 63 8.98 11.46 7.56
C GLU A 63 8.96 9.96 7.16
N ILE A 64 8.34 9.63 6.03
CA ILE A 64 8.40 8.30 5.42
C ILE A 64 9.24 8.41 4.16
N ASP A 65 10.04 7.39 3.89
CA ASP A 65 10.85 7.32 2.69
C ASP A 65 9.96 6.91 1.51
N TYR A 66 10.05 7.67 0.44
CA TYR A 66 9.26 7.50 -0.77
C TYR A 66 10.18 7.37 -1.98
N LEU A 67 9.86 6.41 -2.84
CA LEU A 67 10.47 6.24 -4.14
C LEU A 67 9.36 6.27 -5.19
N SER A 68 9.31 7.34 -5.99
CA SER A 68 8.32 7.52 -7.06
C SER A 68 8.99 7.56 -8.43
N GLY A 69 8.29 7.15 -9.49
CA GLY A 69 8.84 7.20 -10.85
C GLY A 69 9.59 5.93 -11.27
N HIS A 70 9.90 5.03 -10.34
CA HIS A 70 10.61 3.80 -10.64
C HIS A 70 9.65 2.62 -10.79
N ARG A 71 9.78 1.89 -11.90
CA ARG A 71 9.09 0.61 -12.08
C ARG A 71 9.83 -0.49 -11.35
N PHE A 72 9.10 -1.37 -10.68
CA PHE A 72 9.67 -2.51 -9.99
C PHE A 72 10.51 -3.39 -10.92
N SER A 73 10.06 -3.61 -12.16
CA SER A 73 10.79 -4.39 -13.16
C SER A 73 12.08 -3.74 -13.66
N SER A 74 12.32 -2.47 -13.34
CA SER A 74 13.59 -1.82 -13.67
C SER A 74 14.71 -2.16 -12.69
N PHE A 75 14.40 -2.65 -11.49
CA PHE A 75 15.41 -3.01 -10.50
C PHE A 75 16.04 -4.36 -10.84
N ASP A 76 17.37 -4.40 -10.85
CA ASP A 76 18.09 -5.65 -10.82
C ASP A 76 17.98 -6.34 -9.45
N ALA A 77 18.33 -7.63 -9.41
CA ALA A 77 18.24 -8.43 -8.20
C ALA A 77 19.13 -7.88 -7.06
N SER A 78 20.29 -7.32 -7.39
CA SER A 78 21.24 -6.80 -6.39
C SER A 78 20.71 -5.54 -5.71
N CYS A 79 20.09 -4.64 -6.47
CA CYS A 79 19.43 -3.45 -5.98
C CYS A 79 18.28 -3.82 -5.04
N LEU A 80 17.47 -4.81 -5.42
CA LEU A 80 16.34 -5.25 -4.62
C LEU A 80 16.77 -5.88 -3.28
N GLU A 81 17.84 -6.68 -3.26
CA GLU A 81 18.35 -7.25 -2.01
C GLU A 81 18.89 -6.16 -1.08
N LYS A 82 19.67 -5.20 -1.59
CA LYS A 82 20.14 -4.05 -0.77
C LYS A 82 18.98 -3.24 -0.18
N LEU A 83 17.93 -2.97 -0.96
CA LEU A 83 16.73 -2.30 -0.44
C LEU A 83 16.05 -3.09 0.68
N LYS A 84 16.06 -4.43 0.64
CA LYS A 84 15.50 -5.27 1.70
C LYS A 84 16.37 -5.29 2.96
N GLU A 85 17.66 -4.98 2.86
CA GLU A 85 18.55 -4.83 4.02
C GLU A 85 18.32 -3.48 4.72
N ASP A 86 18.09 -2.42 3.94
CA ASP A 86 17.84 -1.07 4.43
C ASP A 86 16.44 -0.84 5.00
N TYR A 87 15.46 -1.61 4.56
CA TYR A 87 14.06 -1.42 4.92
C TYR A 87 13.42 -2.70 5.45
N ASP A 88 12.82 -2.59 6.63
CA ASP A 88 12.11 -3.71 7.27
C ASP A 88 10.78 -4.00 6.56
N ASP A 89 10.15 -2.95 6.00
CA ASP A 89 8.93 -3.06 5.20
C ASP A 89 8.98 -2.18 3.95
N ILE A 90 8.83 -2.82 2.79
CA ILE A 90 8.67 -2.13 1.50
C ILE A 90 7.22 -2.27 1.07
N PHE A 91 6.53 -1.15 0.90
CA PHE A 91 5.16 -1.05 0.41
C PHE A 91 5.19 -0.66 -1.06
N LEU A 92 4.78 -1.58 -1.93
CA LEU A 92 4.69 -1.36 -3.36
C LEU A 92 3.25 -0.96 -3.73
N ARG A 93 3.07 0.22 -4.31
CA ARG A 93 1.82 0.62 -4.96
C ARG A 93 1.89 0.30 -6.44
N VAL A 94 1.09 -0.68 -6.85
CA VAL A 94 1.13 -1.24 -8.21
C VAL A 94 0.36 -0.35 -9.19
N GLU A 95 0.98 -0.02 -10.34
CA GLU A 95 0.33 0.70 -11.45
C GLU A 95 -0.79 -0.15 -12.08
N ARG A 96 -1.81 0.48 -12.69
CA ARG A 96 -2.82 -0.26 -13.48
C ARG A 96 -2.22 -0.98 -14.70
N ASN A 97 -1.11 -0.48 -15.23
CA ASN A 97 -0.35 -1.15 -16.28
C ASN A 97 0.49 -2.26 -15.65
N TYR A 98 -0.19 -3.38 -15.45
CA TYR A 98 0.29 -4.56 -14.80
C TYR A 98 1.60 -5.10 -15.42
N ASP A 99 2.52 -5.48 -14.55
CA ASP A 99 3.76 -6.22 -14.85
C ASP A 99 3.80 -7.44 -13.91
N GLU A 100 3.93 -8.67 -14.42
CA GLU A 100 3.87 -9.86 -13.55
C GLU A 100 5.05 -9.95 -12.59
N THR A 101 6.14 -9.24 -12.88
CA THR A 101 7.43 -9.35 -12.18
C THR A 101 7.25 -9.11 -10.68
N TRP A 102 6.49 -8.09 -10.26
CA TRP A 102 6.31 -7.79 -8.83
C TRP A 102 5.58 -8.90 -8.05
N THR A 103 4.79 -9.72 -8.74
CA THR A 103 4.01 -10.77 -8.07
C THR A 103 4.90 -11.85 -7.47
N ALA A 104 6.09 -12.12 -8.01
CA ALA A 104 7.00 -13.11 -7.42
C ALA A 104 7.71 -12.60 -6.14
N HIS A 105 7.92 -11.29 -6.04
CA HIS A 105 8.74 -10.68 -4.97
C HIS A 105 7.94 -10.17 -3.77
N CYS A 106 6.60 -10.15 -3.87
CA CYS A 106 5.73 -9.73 -2.78
C CYS A 106 5.39 -10.88 -1.83
N LYS A 107 5.59 -10.68 -0.52
CA LYS A 107 5.16 -11.64 0.52
C LYS A 107 3.64 -11.67 0.66
N SER A 108 3.00 -10.52 0.46
CA SER A 108 1.56 -10.37 0.59
C SER A 108 0.99 -9.39 -0.42
N ILE A 109 -0.28 -9.59 -0.76
CA ILE A 109 -1.04 -8.74 -1.68
C ILE A 109 -2.33 -8.28 -1.02
N LEU A 110 -2.55 -6.97 -1.04
CA LEU A 110 -3.74 -6.32 -0.52
C LEU A 110 -4.48 -5.63 -1.66
N PHE A 111 -5.76 -5.96 -1.79
CA PHE A 111 -6.68 -5.26 -2.69
C PHE A 111 -7.43 -4.17 -1.91
N LEU A 112 -7.26 -2.92 -2.34
CA LEU A 112 -7.86 -1.73 -1.74
C LEU A 112 -8.68 -0.99 -2.79
N SER A 113 -10.01 -1.09 -2.69
CA SER A 113 -10.90 -0.48 -3.68
C SER A 113 -12.19 0.02 -3.08
N ASP A 114 -12.87 0.90 -3.78
CA ASP A 114 -14.31 1.12 -3.62
C ASP A 114 -15.12 0.13 -4.48
N LEU A 115 -16.42 0.40 -4.67
CA LEU A 115 -17.31 -0.44 -5.48
C LEU A 115 -17.39 0.01 -6.96
N GLN A 116 -16.47 0.85 -7.44
CA GLN A 116 -16.47 1.30 -8.84
C GLN A 116 -16.14 0.15 -9.79
N LYS A 117 -16.95 0.03 -10.86
CA LYS A 117 -16.88 -1.06 -11.83
C LYS A 117 -15.47 -1.24 -12.40
N ASP A 118 -14.85 -0.16 -12.90
CA ASP A 118 -13.53 -0.22 -13.53
C ASP A 118 -12.43 -0.69 -12.57
N SER A 119 -12.53 -0.30 -11.29
CA SER A 119 -11.60 -0.76 -10.25
C SER A 119 -11.78 -2.24 -9.95
N ILE A 120 -13.02 -2.73 -9.92
CA ILE A 120 -13.30 -4.16 -9.73
C ILE A 120 -12.86 -4.99 -10.93
N GLU A 121 -13.09 -4.53 -12.16
CA GLU A 121 -12.64 -5.21 -13.37
C GLU A 121 -11.12 -5.35 -13.42
N TYR A 122 -10.40 -4.27 -13.09
CA TYR A 122 -8.95 -4.31 -12.95
C TYR A 122 -8.50 -5.34 -11.89
N LEU A 123 -9.06 -5.28 -10.68
CA LEU A 123 -8.71 -6.22 -9.61
C LEU A 123 -9.07 -7.67 -9.93
N LYS A 124 -10.12 -7.91 -10.71
CA LYS A 124 -10.50 -9.25 -11.17
C LYS A 124 -9.38 -9.87 -12.00
N ILE A 125 -8.81 -9.13 -12.95
CA ILE A 125 -7.68 -9.57 -13.78
C ILE A 125 -6.51 -9.97 -12.89
N ILE A 126 -6.13 -9.10 -11.95
CA ILE A 126 -5.01 -9.38 -11.02
C ILE A 126 -5.29 -10.61 -10.15
N SER A 127 -6.54 -10.79 -9.72
CA SER A 127 -6.92 -11.92 -8.87
C SER A 127 -6.73 -13.27 -9.55
N GLU A 128 -6.90 -13.35 -10.87
CA GLU A 128 -6.69 -14.59 -11.61
C GLU A 128 -5.23 -15.02 -11.57
N ILE A 129 -4.31 -14.06 -11.49
CA ILE A 129 -2.87 -14.30 -11.48
C ILE A 129 -2.38 -14.57 -10.07
N ARG A 130 -2.72 -13.69 -9.12
CA ARG A 130 -2.43 -13.92 -7.70
C ARG A 130 -3.57 -13.45 -6.82
N GLN A 131 -4.14 -14.42 -6.11
CA GLN A 131 -5.22 -14.17 -5.17
C GLN A 131 -4.76 -13.28 -3.99
N PRO A 132 -5.55 -12.28 -3.57
CA PRO A 132 -5.19 -11.39 -2.48
C PRO A 132 -5.25 -12.09 -1.12
N ASP A 133 -4.44 -11.63 -0.18
CA ASP A 133 -4.49 -12.08 1.22
C ASP A 133 -5.50 -11.23 2.01
N ILE A 134 -5.63 -9.95 1.67
CA ILE A 134 -6.64 -9.04 2.21
C ILE A 134 -7.37 -8.31 1.08
N ILE A 135 -8.70 -8.26 1.18
CA ILE A 135 -9.54 -7.35 0.40
C ILE A 135 -10.17 -6.36 1.36
N MET A 136 -9.93 -5.08 1.14
CA MET A 136 -10.59 -4.00 1.86
C MET A 136 -11.41 -3.16 0.88
N LEU A 137 -12.73 -3.29 0.99
CA LEU A 137 -13.69 -2.50 0.22
C LEU A 137 -14.11 -1.27 1.04
N ARG A 138 -13.81 -0.08 0.52
CA ARG A 138 -14.05 1.22 1.15
C ARG A 138 -15.19 1.98 0.49
N ASN A 139 -15.61 3.05 1.15
CA ASN A 139 -16.63 3.97 0.64
C ASN A 139 -17.90 3.25 0.19
N ILE A 140 -18.27 2.17 0.90
CA ILE A 140 -19.46 1.39 0.56
C ILE A 140 -20.69 2.25 0.82
N ILE A 141 -21.36 2.63 -0.25
CA ILE A 141 -22.65 3.32 -0.26
C ILE A 141 -23.77 2.32 -0.51
N ASN A 142 -25.00 2.69 -0.14
CA ASN A 142 -26.15 1.87 -0.48
C ASN A 142 -26.47 2.02 -1.98
N CYS A 143 -25.98 1.09 -2.79
CA CYS A 143 -26.28 1.02 -4.22
C CYS A 143 -26.70 -0.40 -4.63
N LYS A 144 -27.00 -0.60 -5.92
CA LYS A 144 -27.39 -1.90 -6.49
C LYS A 144 -26.28 -2.94 -6.36
N ILE A 145 -25.03 -2.51 -6.53
CA ILE A 145 -23.86 -3.37 -6.41
C ILE A 145 -23.57 -3.56 -4.91
N LYS A 146 -23.65 -4.81 -4.44
CA LYS A 146 -23.38 -5.16 -3.04
C LYS A 146 -21.96 -5.71 -2.89
N PRO A 147 -21.30 -5.52 -1.72
CA PRO A 147 -19.97 -6.08 -1.48
C PRO A 147 -19.88 -7.58 -1.74
N LYS A 148 -20.93 -8.34 -1.41
CA LYS A 148 -21.00 -9.79 -1.69
C LYS A 148 -20.79 -10.12 -3.17
N TYR A 149 -21.36 -9.33 -4.08
CA TYR A 149 -21.20 -9.51 -5.52
C TYR A 149 -19.75 -9.25 -5.95
N VAL A 150 -19.15 -8.16 -5.47
CA VAL A 150 -17.74 -7.82 -5.75
C VAL A 150 -16.80 -8.92 -5.23
N LEU A 151 -17.01 -9.39 -4.00
CA LEU A 151 -16.19 -10.44 -3.40
C LEU A 151 -16.23 -11.74 -4.21
N LEU A 152 -17.36 -12.08 -4.84
CA LEU A 152 -17.43 -13.27 -5.71
C LEU A 152 -16.57 -13.13 -6.97
N GLN A 153 -16.23 -11.91 -7.39
CA GLN A 153 -15.37 -11.67 -8.55
C GLN A 153 -13.88 -11.62 -8.18
N LEU A 154 -13.56 -11.22 -6.94
CA LEU A 154 -12.18 -10.91 -6.55
C LEU A 154 -11.48 -12.04 -5.78
N ARG A 155 -12.21 -13.04 -5.31
CA ARG A 155 -11.62 -14.16 -4.55
C ARG A 155 -12.16 -15.52 -4.98
N LYS A 156 -11.25 -16.48 -5.03
CA LYS A 156 -11.53 -17.91 -5.16
C LYS A 156 -11.97 -18.46 -3.81
N LYS A 157 -12.87 -19.45 -3.80
CA LYS A 157 -13.43 -19.99 -2.55
C LYS A 157 -12.40 -20.78 -1.75
N GLU A 158 -11.40 -21.32 -2.44
CA GLU A 158 -10.36 -22.19 -1.93
C GLU A 158 -9.27 -21.44 -1.16
N LYS A 159 -9.10 -20.13 -1.41
CA LYS A 159 -8.13 -19.30 -0.68
C LYS A 159 -8.81 -18.55 0.46
N GLU A 160 -8.24 -18.68 1.66
CA GLU A 160 -8.61 -17.82 2.77
C GLU A 160 -8.14 -16.39 2.51
N THR A 161 -9.09 -15.49 2.26
CA THR A 161 -8.85 -14.05 2.08
C THR A 161 -9.58 -13.28 3.16
N LYS A 162 -8.84 -12.45 3.90
CA LYS A 162 -9.42 -11.57 4.91
C LYS A 162 -10.20 -10.44 4.25
N VAL A 163 -11.45 -10.23 4.68
CA VAL A 163 -12.34 -9.22 4.09
C VAL A 163 -12.65 -8.12 5.09
N ILE A 164 -12.36 -6.88 4.70
CA ILE A 164 -12.62 -5.68 5.50
C ILE A 164 -13.62 -4.81 4.72
N LEU A 165 -14.79 -4.58 5.30
CA LEU A 165 -15.82 -3.73 4.69
C LEU A 165 -15.95 -2.42 5.47
N VAL A 166 -15.67 -1.30 4.80
CA VAL A 166 -15.73 0.04 5.37
C VAL A 166 -16.83 0.85 4.68
N PRO A 167 -17.98 1.09 5.37
CA PRO A 167 -19.02 1.97 4.88
C PRO A 167 -18.51 3.40 4.67
N TYR A 168 -19.09 4.11 3.70
CA TYR A 168 -18.80 5.52 3.52
C TYR A 168 -19.13 6.33 4.79
N ARG A 169 -18.20 7.19 5.19
CA ARG A 169 -18.35 8.13 6.30
C ARG A 169 -17.71 9.45 5.92
N ASN A 170 -18.48 10.54 5.97
CA ASN A 170 -18.00 11.90 5.67
C ASN A 170 -16.71 12.25 6.41
N LYS A 171 -16.61 11.86 7.70
CA LYS A 171 -15.40 12.12 8.48
C LYS A 171 -14.16 11.43 7.91
N ASP A 172 -14.26 10.19 7.43
CA ASP A 172 -13.12 9.47 6.88
C ASP A 172 -12.65 10.12 5.56
N ARG A 173 -13.61 10.51 4.72
CA ARG A 173 -13.33 11.24 3.48
C ARG A 173 -12.70 12.61 3.74
N ARG A 174 -13.19 13.34 4.76
CA ARG A 174 -12.61 14.61 5.18
C ARG A 174 -11.14 14.46 5.58
N TYR A 175 -10.80 13.47 6.41
CA TYR A 175 -9.40 13.21 6.79
C TYR A 175 -8.53 12.82 5.60
N GLN A 176 -9.05 12.01 4.68
CA GLN A 176 -8.34 11.66 3.43
C GLN A 176 -8.00 12.90 2.59
N ILE A 177 -8.91 13.89 2.55
CA ILE A 177 -8.69 15.15 1.82
C ILE A 177 -7.74 16.06 2.59
N GLU A 178 -7.97 16.30 3.88
CA GLU A 178 -7.12 17.17 4.71
C GLU A 178 -5.67 16.69 4.71
N ASN A 179 -5.45 15.37 4.80
CA ASN A 179 -4.12 14.78 4.72
C ASN A 179 -3.48 14.88 3.33
N GLN A 180 -4.14 15.36 2.28
CA GLN A 180 -3.46 15.65 1.00
C GLN A 180 -2.76 17.00 1.04
N TYR A 181 -3.34 17.98 1.74
CA TYR A 181 -2.84 19.35 1.77
C TYR A 181 -1.98 19.65 3.00
N ASN A 182 -2.17 18.91 4.09
CA ASN A 182 -1.41 19.13 5.31
C ASN A 182 -0.05 18.42 5.27
N ASN A 183 0.99 19.10 5.77
CA ASN A 183 2.31 18.49 5.97
C ASN A 183 2.30 17.44 7.08
N ARG A 184 1.39 17.56 8.05
CA ARG A 184 1.20 16.59 9.13
C ARG A 184 0.04 15.66 8.85
N VAL A 185 0.29 14.36 8.97
CA VAL A 185 -0.76 13.33 8.76
C VAL A 185 -1.49 13.09 10.07
N ARG A 186 -2.80 13.30 10.09
CA ARG A 186 -3.64 13.04 11.28
C ARG A 186 -4.74 12.04 10.95
N PHE A 187 -4.99 11.11 11.86
CA PHE A 187 -6.02 10.08 11.67
C PHE A 187 -6.57 9.53 12.99
N ASN A 188 -6.47 10.30 14.08
CA ASN A 188 -7.01 9.95 15.39
C ASN A 188 -8.56 9.88 15.43
N GLN A 189 -9.27 10.51 14.50
CA GLN A 189 -10.75 10.54 14.48
C GLN A 189 -11.39 9.71 13.35
N LEU A 190 -10.65 8.79 12.72
CA LEU A 190 -11.21 7.85 11.74
C LEU A 190 -12.43 7.09 12.32
N SER A 191 -13.29 6.59 11.44
CA SER A 191 -14.40 5.73 11.83
C SER A 191 -13.91 4.46 12.50
N SER A 192 -14.71 3.96 13.43
CA SER A 192 -14.38 2.72 14.15
C SER A 192 -14.17 1.54 13.20
N LYS A 193 -14.85 1.54 12.05
CA LYS A 193 -14.70 0.52 11.00
C LYS A 193 -13.37 0.67 10.25
N LEU A 194 -13.04 1.87 9.78
CA LEU A 194 -11.78 2.12 9.09
C LEU A 194 -10.57 1.86 10.01
N ARG A 195 -10.62 2.40 11.22
CA ARG A 195 -9.60 2.16 12.26
C ARG A 195 -9.39 0.68 12.55
N ARG A 196 -10.48 -0.09 12.72
CA ARG A 196 -10.39 -1.54 12.93
C ARG A 196 -9.77 -2.24 11.72
N GLY A 197 -10.14 -1.85 10.51
CA GLY A 197 -9.56 -2.37 9.28
C GLY A 197 -8.04 -2.15 9.20
N ILE A 198 -7.57 -0.94 9.51
CA ILE A 198 -6.14 -0.63 9.51
C ILE A 198 -5.38 -1.46 10.56
N LEU A 199 -5.91 -1.55 11.78
CA LEU A 199 -5.31 -2.39 12.84
C LEU A 199 -5.28 -3.88 12.46
N GLU A 200 -6.33 -4.36 11.78
CA GLU A 200 -6.41 -5.72 11.27
C GLU A 200 -5.40 -6.02 10.16
N ILE A 201 -5.07 -5.02 9.33
CA ILE A 201 -3.99 -5.09 8.34
C ILE A 201 -2.64 -5.09 9.05
N LEU A 202 -2.38 -4.17 9.99
CA LEU A 202 -1.12 -4.12 10.73
C LEU A 202 -0.81 -5.45 11.44
N CYS A 203 -1.79 -6.02 12.16
CA CYS A 203 -1.62 -7.29 12.85
C CYS A 203 -1.37 -8.47 11.89
N PHE A 204 -1.76 -8.34 10.63
CA PHE A 204 -1.48 -9.34 9.60
C PHE A 204 -0.09 -9.16 8.99
N LEU A 205 0.35 -7.92 8.76
CA LEU A 205 1.63 -7.62 8.11
C LEU A 205 2.84 -7.85 9.01
N VAL A 206 2.68 -7.63 10.32
CA VAL A 206 3.72 -7.76 11.36
C VAL A 206 3.20 -8.61 12.53
N PRO A 207 2.94 -9.91 12.31
CA PRO A 207 2.35 -10.80 13.33
C PRO A 207 3.26 -11.01 14.56
N GLU A 208 4.56 -10.73 14.44
CA GLU A 208 5.53 -10.77 15.53
C GLU A 208 5.35 -9.65 16.55
N LEU A 209 4.66 -8.55 16.19
CA LEU A 209 4.39 -7.45 17.10
C LEU A 209 3.14 -7.69 17.94
N ASP A 210 3.23 -7.40 19.23
CA ASP A 210 2.09 -7.49 20.15
C ASP A 210 0.95 -6.54 19.72
N LYS A 211 -0.29 -7.05 19.74
CA LYS A 211 -1.48 -6.29 19.32
C LYS A 211 -1.68 -5.02 20.15
N ARG A 212 -1.32 -5.00 21.44
CA ARG A 212 -1.44 -3.80 22.28
C ARG A 212 -0.38 -2.77 21.89
N LYS A 213 0.83 -3.19 21.57
CA LYS A 213 1.88 -2.32 21.02
C LYS A 213 1.46 -1.70 19.69
N ILE A 214 0.94 -2.49 18.74
CA ILE A 214 0.39 -2.00 17.47
C ILE A 214 -0.71 -0.95 17.71
N LYS A 215 -1.66 -1.25 18.60
CA LYS A 215 -2.74 -0.31 18.92
C LYS A 215 -2.20 1.00 19.51
N LYS A 216 -1.23 0.92 20.44
CA LYS A 216 -0.62 2.11 21.03
C LYS A 216 0.14 2.93 19.99
N ALA A 217 0.90 2.28 19.12
CA ALA A 217 1.61 2.91 18.01
C ALA A 217 0.64 3.66 17.08
N PHE A 218 -0.49 3.02 16.75
CA PHE A 218 -1.54 3.62 15.92
C PHE A 218 -2.15 4.87 16.58
N GLU A 219 -2.39 4.86 17.90
CA GLU A 219 -2.87 6.05 18.61
C GLU A 219 -1.87 7.20 18.59
N VAL A 220 -0.59 6.90 18.77
CA VAL A 220 0.47 7.91 18.80
C VAL A 220 0.64 8.50 17.41
N ALA A 221 0.78 7.65 16.39
CA ALA A 221 0.87 8.04 14.98
C ALA A 221 -0.33 8.91 14.55
N GLY A 222 -1.55 8.53 14.97
CA GLY A 222 -2.78 9.22 14.58
C GLY A 222 -2.92 10.66 15.08
N LYS A 223 -2.17 11.08 16.11
CA LYS A 223 -2.16 12.48 16.60
C LYS A 223 -1.44 13.44 15.66
N GLY A 224 -0.66 12.90 14.73
CA GLY A 224 0.20 13.64 13.80
C GLY A 224 1.54 13.97 14.42
N ILE A 225 2.57 13.74 13.62
CA ILE A 225 3.96 14.15 13.85
C ILE A 225 4.18 15.46 13.10
#